data_AF-A0A5P1PM15-F1
#
_entry.id   AF-A0A5P1PM15-F1
#
_cell.length_a   1.000
_cell.length_b   1.000
_cell.length_c   1.000
_cell.angle_alpha   90.00
_cell.angle_beta   90.00
_cell.angle_gamma   90.00
#
_symmetry.space_group_name_H-M   'P 1'
#
loop_
_entity.id
_entity.type
_entity.pdbx_description
1 polymer ?
#
loop_
_entity_poly.entity_id
_entity_poly.type
_entity_poly.pdbx_seq_one_letter_code
_entity_poly.pdbx_strand_id
1 'polypeptide(L)' 'MLGKVRTYEEACVLAHDAQAKWVNTRLKPIFMYSNEPPFRLVVQSQRPDYEESIIEEFNTIDEINLFLLKQHPTRTT' A
#
# COMPACT_ATOMS: atom_id res chain seq x y z
N MET A 1 -5.40 -29.14 8.44
CA MET A 1 -5.35 -28.86 9.89
C MET A 1 -6.09 -27.54 10.12
N LEU A 2 -7.22 -27.54 10.82
CA LEU A 2 -8.00 -26.33 11.12
C LEU A 2 -7.52 -25.81 12.49
N GLY A 3 -6.73 -24.73 12.49
CA GLY A 3 -6.14 -24.10 13.68
C GLY A 3 -4.62 -23.93 13.56
N LYS A 4 -4.12 -22.70 13.70
CA LYS A 4 -2.68 -22.37 13.70
C LYS A 4 -2.03 -22.41 15.09
N VAL A 5 -2.83 -22.31 16.14
CA VAL A 5 -2.40 -22.18 17.54
C VAL A 5 -3.29 -23.04 18.44
N ARG A 6 -2.87 -23.27 19.69
CA ARG A 6 -3.50 -24.25 20.59
C ARG A 6 -4.42 -23.62 21.63
N THR A 7 -4.22 -22.34 21.95
CA THR A 7 -5.04 -21.62 22.94
C THR A 7 -5.81 -20.46 22.32
N TYR A 8 -6.85 -20.01 23.03
CA TYR A 8 -7.65 -18.86 22.64
C TYR A 8 -6.82 -17.56 22.67
N GLU A 9 -5.98 -17.40 23.69
CA GLU A 9 -5.12 -16.24 23.89
C GLU A 9 -4.09 -16.14 22.76
N GLU A 10 -3.45 -17.26 22.39
CA GLU A 10 -2.54 -17.32 21.24
C GLU A 10 -3.24 -16.94 19.94
N ALA A 11 -4.51 -17.34 19.77
CA ALA A 11 -5.29 -17.02 18.59
C ALA A 11 -5.61 -15.52 18.52
N CYS A 12 -5.90 -14.90 19.66
CA CYS A 12 -6.14 -13.47 19.79
C CYS A 12 -4.89 -12.66 19.43
N VAL A 13 -3.73 -13.04 19.95
CA VAL A 13 -2.45 -12.37 19.62
C VAL A 13 -2.14 -12.51 18.13
N LEU A 14 -2.27 -13.71 17.57
CA LEU A 14 -2.04 -13.95 16.14
C LEU A 14 -2.96 -13.09 15.26
N ALA A 15 -4.24 -13.01 15.61
CA ALA A 15 -5.22 -12.20 14.87
C ALA A 15 -4.89 -10.71 14.96
N HIS A 16 -4.53 -10.22 16.15
CA HIS A 16 -4.13 -8.84 16.37
C HIS A 16 -2.91 -8.46 15.53
N ASP A 17 -1.85 -9.28 15.54
CA ASP A 17 -0.62 -9.02 14.79
C ASP A 17 -0.86 -9.07 13.28
N ALA A 18 -1.68 -10.01 12.82
CA ALA A 18 -2.08 -10.10 11.42
C ALA A 18 -2.86 -8.86 10.98
N GLN A 19 -3.79 -8.38 11.81
CA GLN A 19 -4.54 -7.16 11.53
C GLN A 19 -3.63 -5.93 11.51
N ALA A 20 -2.73 -5.78 12.48
CA ALA A 20 -1.78 -4.66 12.50
C ALA A 20 -0.89 -4.65 11.25
N LYS A 21 -0.39 -5.82 10.84
CA LYS A 21 0.39 -5.97 9.60
C LYS A 21 -0.43 -5.61 8.36
N TRP A 22 -1.70 -6.05 8.30
CA TRP A 22 -2.60 -5.74 7.20
C TRP A 22 -2.87 -4.25 7.08
N VAL A 23 -3.18 -3.58 8.20
CA VAL A 23 -3.39 -2.13 8.28
C VAL A 23 -2.16 -1.37 7.79
N ASN A 24 -0.97 -1.71 8.30
CA ASN A 24 0.28 -1.06 7.89
C ASN A 24 0.59 -1.25 6.41
N THR A 25 0.20 -2.38 5.83
CA THR A 25 0.39 -2.63 4.39
C THR A 25 -0.56 -1.76 3.56
N ARG A 26 -1.83 -1.62 3.96
CA ARG A 26 -2.84 -0.83 3.27
C ARG A 26 -2.61 0.68 3.35
N LEU A 27 -1.86 1.14 4.36
CA LEU A 27 -1.44 2.54 4.46
C LEU A 27 -0.30 2.90 3.49
N LYS A 28 0.31 1.92 2.83
CA LYS A 28 1.37 2.21 1.84
C LYS A 28 0.73 2.74 0.55
N PRO A 29 1.31 3.80 -0.04
CA PRO A 29 0.91 4.28 -1.36
C PRO A 29 1.06 3.19 -2.43
N ILE A 30 0.11 3.14 -3.36
CA ILE A 30 0.16 2.27 -4.53
C ILE A 30 -0.16 3.06 -5.79
N PHE A 31 0.40 2.64 -6.92
CA PHE A 31 -0.01 3.18 -8.22
C PHE A 31 -1.33 2.53 -8.62
N MET A 32 -2.33 3.34 -8.91
CA MET A 32 -3.56 2.85 -9.52
C MET A 32 -3.30 2.48 -10.97
N TYR A 33 -3.72 1.27 -11.35
CA TYR A 33 -3.57 0.80 -12.73
C TYR A 33 -4.54 1.56 -13.63
N SER A 34 -3.99 2.33 -14.57
CA SER A 34 -4.74 2.99 -15.64
C SER A 34 -4.02 2.79 -16.96
N ASN A 35 -4.78 2.65 -18.05
CA ASN A 35 -4.24 2.58 -19.40
C ASN A 35 -3.97 3.96 -19.99
N GLU A 36 -4.65 4.98 -19.49
CA GLU A 36 -4.54 6.38 -19.95
C GLU A 36 -4.32 7.31 -18.76
N PRO A 37 -3.60 8.44 -18.95
CA PRO A 37 -3.43 9.42 -17.89
C PRO A 37 -4.77 10.06 -17.47
N PRO A 38 -4.86 10.59 -16.23
CA PRO A 38 -3.79 10.71 -15.25
C PRO A 38 -3.50 9.39 -14.52
N PHE A 39 -2.22 9.04 -14.39
CA PHE A 39 -1.76 7.97 -13.51
C PHE A 39 -1.71 8.51 -12.08
N ARG A 40 -2.20 7.75 -11.11
CA ARG A 40 -2.32 8.23 -9.72
C ARG A 40 -1.55 7.35 -8.76
N LEU A 41 -0.84 8.00 -7.84
CA LEU A 41 -0.35 7.36 -6.62
C LEU A 41 -1.34 7.65 -5.51
N VAL A 42 -1.93 6.59 -4.93
CA VAL A 42 -3.02 6.71 -3.97
C VAL A 42 -2.78 5.87 -2.72
N VAL A 43 -3.39 6.27 -1.61
CA VAL A 43 -3.61 5.36 -0.47
C VAL A 43 -5.06 4.90 -0.55
N GLN A 44 -5.24 3.60 -0.80
CA GLN A 44 -6.57 3.02 -0.85
C GLN A 44 -7.22 3.04 0.54
N SER A 45 -8.48 3.46 0.59
CA SER A 45 -9.25 3.39 1.82
C SER A 45 -9.39 1.94 2.31
N GLN A 46 -9.44 1.78 3.62
CA GLN A 46 -9.75 0.48 4.23
C GLN A 46 -11.23 0.14 4.16
N ARG A 47 -12.10 1.14 4.03
CA ARG A 47 -13.55 0.95 3.94
C ARG A 47 -14.05 1.27 2.53
N PRO A 48 -15.00 0.49 2.00
CA PRO A 48 -15.50 0.66 0.63
C PRO A 48 -16.31 1.94 0.43
N ASP A 49 -16.81 2.56 1.51
CA ASP A 49 -17.61 3.79 1.50
C ASP A 49 -16.76 5.08 1.52
N TYR A 50 -15.44 4.95 1.57
CA TYR A 50 -14.51 6.08 1.62
C TYR A 50 -13.67 6.10 0.36
N GLU A 51 -13.54 7.29 -0.23
CA GLU A 51 -12.68 7.54 -1.37
C GLU A 51 -11.21 7.32 -1.00
N GLU A 52 -10.41 6.97 -2.01
CA GLU A 52 -8.96 6.89 -1.89
C GLU A 52 -8.33 8.28 -1.79
N SER A 53 -7.23 8.38 -1.03
CA SER A 53 -6.48 9.62 -0.91
C SER A 53 -5.45 9.70 -2.02
N ILE A 54 -5.59 10.68 -2.92
CA ILE A 54 -4.62 10.96 -3.98
C ILE A 54 -3.40 11.63 -3.35
N ILE A 55 -2.22 11.02 -3.53
CA ILE A 55 -0.94 11.58 -3.08
C ILE A 55 -0.32 12.40 -4.20
N GLU A 56 -0.33 11.86 -5.42
CA GLU A 56 0.30 12.48 -6.59
C GLU A 56 -0.41 12.02 -7.87
N GLU A 57 -0.44 12.90 -8.88
CA GLU A 57 -0.95 12.59 -10.22
C GLU A 57 0.14 12.84 -11.27
N PHE A 58 0.19 11.98 -12.28
CA PHE A 58 1.16 12.04 -13.36
C PHE A 58 0.43 11.97 -14.70
N ASN A 59 0.80 12.85 -15.62
CA ASN A 59 0.24 12.88 -16.96
C ASN A 59 1.02 11.98 -17.92
N THR A 60 2.25 11.60 -17.56
CA THR A 60 3.11 10.77 -18.41
C THR A 60 3.86 9.72 -17.58
N ILE A 61 4.29 8.66 -18.26
CA ILE A 61 5.14 7.62 -17.66
C ILE A 61 6.52 8.20 -17.25
N ASP A 62 7.03 9.19 -17.99
CA ASP A 62 8.31 9.83 -17.68
C ASP A 62 8.28 10.59 -16.34
N GLU A 63 7.15 11.22 -16.02
CA GLU A 63 6.95 11.85 -14.71
C GLU A 63 6.95 10.82 -13.56
N ILE A 64 6.36 9.64 -13.77
CA ILE A 64 6.41 8.52 -12.82
C ILE A 64 7.86 8.06 -12.61
N ASN A 65 8.60 7.84 -13.71
CA ASN A 65 9.99 7.40 -13.65
C ASN A 65 10.87 8.41 -12.91
N LEU A 66 10.70 9.70 -13.19
CA LEU A 66 11.42 10.77 -12.50
C LEU A 66 11.09 10.80 -11.01
N PHE A 67 9.83 10.59 -10.63
CA PHE A 67 9.41 10.50 -9.24
C PHE A 67 10.07 9.31 -8.52
N LEU A 68 10.08 8.13 -9.14
CA LEU A 68 10.72 6.93 -8.58
C LEU A 68 12.24 7.12 -8.39
N LEU A 69 12.92 7.78 -9.34
CA LEU A 69 14.34 8.12 -9.23
C LEU A 69 14.61 9.07 -8.06
N LYS A 70 13.73 10.04 -7.79
CA LYS A 70 13.87 10.97 -6.66
C LYS A 70 13.69 10.28 -5.30
N GLN A 71 12.83 9.26 -5.23
CA GLN A 71 12.60 8.52 -3.98
C GLN A 71 13.77 7.60 -3.60
N HIS A 72 14.51 7.10 -4.59
CA HIS A 72 15.69 6.28 -4.39
C HIS A 72 16.90 6.98 -5.01
N PRO A 73 17.51 7.98 -4.35
CA PRO A 73 18.74 8.56 -4.84
C PRO A 73 19.76 7.43 -4.91
N THR A 74 20.14 7.06 -6.13
CA THR A 74 21.12 6.02 -6.41
C THR A 74 22.34 6.34 -5.56
N ARG A 75 22.66 5.47 -4.57
CA ARG A 75 23.93 5.56 -3.86
C ARG A 75 25.03 5.23 -4.87
N THR A 76 25.55 6.25 -5.53
CA THR A 76 26.78 6.14 -6.31
C THR A 76 27.89 5.81 -5.31
N THR A 77 28.37 4.57 -5.35
CA THR A 77 29.57 4.11 -4.63
C THR A 77 30.72 4.12 -5.62
#